data_AF-A0A931ULH9-F1
#
_entry.id   AF-A0A931ULH9-F1
#
_cell.length_a   1.000
_cell.length_b   1.000
_cell.length_c   1.000
_cell.angle_alpha   90.00
_cell.angle_beta   90.00
_cell.angle_gamma   90.00
#
_symmetry.space_group_name_H-M   'P 1'
#
loop_
_entity.id
_entity.type
_entity.pdbx_description
1 polymer ?
#
loop_
_entity_poly.entity_id
_entity_poly.type
_entity_poly.pdbx_seq_one_letter_code
_entity_poly.pdbx_strand_id
1 'polypeptide(L)'
;MDSPDPVMAEPRHRSTPVALAVRRSGVRRSSARVGLGGEKASAIEILREARTMGTGMPTWVRHQSGLVGRLPLLLLAVLAGLAGLLLLRAGAGLSLSAPLDPYEVTNRQFRQFLQATGLAMPEEGRTALRGGADEDPVVNVSWNEADAYCRWAGKRLPTKEEWQAVCHLGQLQKRGDIWEWTATPVSDPAGWKLLCGPRGTCDCSHQYHPTWRNMVKGFRCAGTLPVARLLP
;
A
#
# COMPACT_ATOMS: atom_id res chain seq x y z
N MET A 1 39.97 -12.66 26.04
CA MET A 1 40.50 -11.94 24.85
C MET A 1 39.32 -11.23 24.25
N ASP A 2 38.97 -10.09 24.84
CA ASP A 2 37.90 -9.22 24.40
C ASP A 2 38.30 -8.55 23.09
N SER A 3 37.56 -8.80 22.02
CA SER A 3 37.56 -7.92 20.86
C SER A 3 36.66 -6.74 21.20
N PRO A 4 37.16 -5.48 21.16
CA PRO A 4 36.32 -4.33 21.39
C PRO A 4 35.32 -4.17 20.24
N ASP A 5 34.06 -3.92 20.59
CA ASP A 5 33.00 -3.57 19.65
C ASP A 5 33.41 -2.38 18.77
N PRO A 6 33.08 -2.38 17.47
CA PRO A 6 33.34 -1.24 16.61
C PRO A 6 32.50 -0.04 17.07
N VAL A 7 33.20 0.97 17.57
CA VAL A 7 32.67 2.30 17.87
C VAL A 7 31.85 2.81 16.69
N MET A 8 30.60 3.13 16.98
CA MET A 8 29.63 3.74 16.08
C MET A 8 30.25 4.93 15.33
N ALA A 9 30.38 4.80 14.00
CA ALA A 9 30.56 5.97 13.15
C ALA A 9 29.19 6.65 13.02
N GLU A 10 28.97 7.68 13.84
CA GLU A 10 27.93 8.68 13.67
C GLU A 10 27.90 9.12 12.18
N PRO A 11 26.75 9.10 11.48
CA PRO A 11 26.69 9.73 10.17
C PRO A 11 26.96 11.22 10.37
N ARG A 12 28.09 11.71 9.82
CA ARG A 12 28.43 13.13 9.84
C ARG A 12 27.30 13.91 9.17
N HIS A 13 26.41 14.49 9.98
CA HIS A 13 25.58 15.59 9.56
C HIS A 13 26.51 16.73 9.13
N ARG A 14 26.73 16.88 7.82
CA ARG A 14 27.19 18.16 7.28
C ARG A 14 26.05 19.15 7.48
N SER A 15 26.04 19.79 8.64
CA SER A 15 25.33 21.02 8.89
C SER A 15 25.89 22.07 7.93
N THR A 16 25.29 22.19 6.75
CA THR A 16 25.48 23.37 5.90
C THR A 16 24.62 24.47 6.53
N PRO A 17 25.18 25.64 6.89
CA PRO A 17 24.37 26.74 7.38
C PRO A 17 23.49 27.23 6.23
N VAL A 18 22.17 27.12 6.41
CA VAL A 18 21.20 27.77 5.52
C VAL A 18 21.32 29.27 5.74
N ALA A 19 22.08 29.94 4.87
CA ALA A 19 22.07 31.39 4.78
C ALA A 19 20.67 31.83 4.29
N LEU A 20 19.97 32.57 5.15
CA LEU A 20 18.69 33.18 4.85
C LEU A 20 18.89 34.34 3.86
N ALA A 21 18.93 34.04 2.56
CA ALA A 21 18.95 35.04 1.50
C ALA A 21 17.50 35.41 1.11
N VAL A 22 16.99 36.51 1.66
CA VAL A 22 15.75 37.15 1.20
C VAL A 22 15.97 37.70 -0.20
N ARG A 23 15.64 36.93 -1.24
CA ARG A 23 15.49 37.44 -2.61
C ARG A 23 14.05 37.88 -2.84
N ARG A 24 13.84 39.20 -2.84
CA ARG A 24 12.65 39.81 -3.45
C ARG A 24 12.65 39.51 -4.95
N SER A 25 11.83 38.56 -5.38
CA SER A 25 11.52 38.33 -6.79
C SER A 25 10.19 38.99 -7.11
N GLY A 26 10.25 40.14 -7.80
CA GLY A 26 9.09 40.80 -8.36
C GLY A 26 8.50 39.95 -9.48
N VAL A 27 7.25 39.51 -9.29
CA VAL A 27 6.46 38.85 -10.33
C VAL A 27 5.99 39.92 -11.32
N ARG A 28 6.67 40.01 -12.47
CA ARG A 28 6.10 40.65 -13.66
C ARG A 28 5.05 39.69 -14.23
N ARG A 29 3.77 40.06 -14.15
CA ARG A 29 2.71 39.40 -14.92
C ARG A 29 2.80 39.87 -16.38
N SER A 30 3.42 39.06 -17.22
CA SER A 30 3.25 39.14 -18.67
C SER A 30 1.93 38.43 -19.03
N SER A 31 0.96 39.20 -19.52
CA SER A 31 -0.24 38.69 -20.19
C SER A 31 0.17 37.97 -21.47
N ALA A 32 0.27 36.65 -21.41
CA ALA A 32 0.24 35.78 -22.58
C ALA A 32 -1.20 35.29 -22.76
N ARG A 33 -1.89 35.82 -23.78
CA ARG A 33 -3.13 35.28 -24.32
C ARG A 33 -2.81 33.91 -24.92
N VAL A 34 -3.13 32.83 -24.21
CA VAL A 34 -3.15 31.47 -24.78
C VAL A 34 -4.53 31.28 -25.40
N GLY A 35 -4.55 31.19 -26.73
CA GLY A 35 -5.75 30.98 -27.52
C GLY A 35 -6.37 29.62 -27.20
N LEU A 36 -7.65 29.65 -26.82
CA LEU A 36 -8.53 28.49 -26.85
C LEU A 36 -8.86 28.21 -28.32
N GLY A 37 -8.39 27.08 -28.83
CA GLY A 37 -8.66 26.68 -30.22
C GLY A 37 -8.18 25.26 -30.46
N GLY A 38 -8.91 24.29 -29.92
CA GLY A 38 -8.63 22.86 -30.08
C GLY A 38 -9.94 22.08 -29.97
N GLU A 39 -10.57 21.91 -31.14
CA GLU A 39 -11.61 20.96 -31.54
C GLU A 39 -12.29 20.15 -30.42
N LYS A 40 -13.38 20.70 -29.88
CA LYS A 40 -14.53 19.87 -29.49
C LYS A 40 -15.37 19.66 -30.74
N ALA A 41 -15.12 18.58 -31.47
CA ALA A 41 -16.08 18.07 -32.43
C ALA A 41 -17.38 17.80 -31.67
N SER A 42 -18.37 18.66 -31.90
CA SER A 42 -19.68 18.55 -31.28
C SER A 42 -20.34 17.28 -31.82
N ALA A 43 -20.95 16.47 -30.95
CA ALA A 43 -21.66 15.24 -31.34
C ALA A 43 -22.78 15.48 -32.38
N ILE A 44 -23.10 16.74 -32.67
CA ILE A 44 -24.03 17.19 -33.70
C ILE A 44 -23.46 17.08 -35.12
N GLU A 45 -22.13 17.12 -35.31
CA GLU A 45 -21.50 17.12 -36.65
C GLU A 45 -21.38 15.71 -37.25
N ILE A 46 -21.15 14.69 -36.40
CA ILE A 46 -21.18 13.27 -36.80
C ILE A 46 -22.59 12.85 -37.26
N LEU A 47 -23.64 13.50 -36.75
CA LEU A 47 -25.02 13.22 -37.15
C LEU A 47 -25.44 13.92 -38.46
N ARG A 48 -24.60 14.81 -39.02
CA ARG A 48 -24.90 15.53 -40.26
C ARG A 48 -24.42 14.79 -41.51
N GLU A 49 -23.36 13.98 -41.42
CA GLU A 49 -22.86 13.15 -42.54
C GLU A 49 -23.70 11.90 -42.80
N ALA A 50 -24.47 11.41 -41.82
CA ALA A 50 -25.37 10.27 -42.02
C ALA A 50 -26.64 10.61 -42.84
N ARG A 51 -26.87 11.89 -43.20
CA ARG A 51 -28.07 12.34 -43.91
C ARG A 51 -27.90 12.49 -45.42
N THR A 52 -26.70 12.35 -45.98
CA THR A 52 -26.44 12.56 -47.42
C THR A 52 -26.15 11.29 -48.24
N MET A 53 -26.10 10.10 -47.62
CA MET A 53 -26.02 8.83 -48.37
C MET A 53 -27.34 8.07 -48.25
N GLY A 54 -28.26 8.33 -49.18
CA GLY A 54 -29.54 7.64 -49.21
C GLY A 54 -30.41 7.95 -50.43
N THR A 55 -29.83 8.35 -51.56
CA THR A 55 -30.57 8.47 -52.84
C THR A 55 -30.18 7.30 -53.73
N GLY A 56 -30.92 6.21 -53.64
CA GLY A 56 -30.75 5.06 -54.53
C GLY A 56 -31.05 3.71 -53.87
N MET A 57 -32.30 3.47 -53.46
CA MET A 57 -32.77 2.11 -53.19
C MET A 57 -33.85 1.70 -54.21
N PRO A 58 -33.72 0.53 -54.85
CA PRO A 58 -34.66 0.05 -55.86
C PRO A 58 -36.03 -0.28 -55.25
N THR A 59 -37.08 -0.05 -56.05
CA THR A 59 -38.50 0.00 -55.65
C THR A 59 -39.16 -1.33 -55.27
N TRP A 60 -38.41 -2.41 -55.08
CA TRP A 60 -38.97 -3.74 -54.78
C TRP A 60 -38.81 -4.21 -53.33
N VAL A 61 -38.33 -3.36 -52.41
CA VAL A 61 -38.32 -3.65 -50.96
C VAL A 61 -39.28 -2.72 -50.24
N ARG A 62 -40.56 -2.81 -50.57
CA ARG A 62 -41.64 -2.18 -49.81
C ARG A 62 -42.74 -3.21 -49.52
N HIS A 63 -42.36 -4.30 -48.85
CA HIS A 63 -43.33 -5.15 -48.16
C HIS A 63 -42.64 -6.07 -47.15
N GLN A 64 -42.47 -5.60 -45.90
CA GLN A 64 -42.53 -6.42 -44.70
C GLN A 64 -42.57 -5.51 -43.46
N SER A 65 -43.78 -5.40 -42.89
CA SER A 65 -44.10 -5.41 -41.45
C SER A 65 -42.88 -5.34 -40.52
N GLY A 66 -42.68 -4.31 -39.70
CA GLY A 66 -43.56 -3.95 -38.59
C GLY A 66 -42.96 -4.48 -37.28
N LEU A 67 -42.44 -3.58 -36.44
CA LEU A 67 -42.26 -3.66 -34.98
C LEU A 67 -41.53 -4.84 -34.28
N VAL A 68 -41.34 -6.02 -34.89
CA VAL A 68 -40.84 -7.23 -34.19
C VAL A 68 -39.31 -7.27 -34.07
N GLY A 69 -38.56 -6.59 -34.96
CA GLY A 69 -37.09 -6.65 -34.97
C GLY A 69 -36.35 -5.70 -34.01
N ARG A 70 -37.05 -4.75 -33.36
CA ARG A 70 -36.42 -3.75 -32.46
C ARG A 70 -36.59 -4.06 -30.97
N LEU A 71 -37.57 -4.88 -30.60
CA LEU A 71 -37.74 -5.36 -29.22
C LEU A 71 -36.52 -6.10 -28.66
N PRO A 72 -35.82 -7.00 -29.39
CA PRO A 72 -34.68 -7.72 -28.83
C PRO A 72 -33.50 -6.80 -28.52
N LEU A 73 -33.27 -5.78 -29.36
CA LEU A 73 -32.18 -4.82 -29.17
C LEU A 73 -32.45 -3.85 -28.00
N LEU A 74 -33.70 -3.40 -27.85
CA LEU A 74 -34.09 -2.55 -26.72
C LEU A 74 -34.06 -3.33 -25.40
N LEU A 75 -34.47 -4.61 -25.41
CA LEU A 75 -34.38 -5.49 -24.24
C LEU A 75 -32.92 -5.74 -23.84
N LEU A 76 -32.03 -6.01 -24.80
CA LEU A 76 -30.60 -6.16 -24.55
C LEU A 76 -29.95 -4.89 -23.98
N ALA A 77 -30.32 -3.71 -24.49
CA ALA A 77 -29.82 -2.43 -23.96
C ALA A 77 -30.30 -2.15 -22.53
N VAL A 78 -31.56 -2.46 -22.22
CA VAL A 78 -32.13 -2.33 -20.87
C VAL A 78 -31.50 -3.34 -19.92
N LEU A 79 -31.30 -4.60 -20.34
CA LEU A 79 -30.63 -5.61 -19.54
C LEU A 79 -29.15 -5.27 -19.28
N ALA A 80 -28.44 -4.74 -20.28
CA ALA A 80 -27.07 -4.26 -20.11
C ALA A 80 -26.98 -3.03 -19.19
N GLY A 81 -27.94 -2.09 -19.31
CA GLY A 81 -28.05 -0.93 -18.42
C GLY A 81 -28.39 -1.32 -16.98
N LEU A 82 -29.30 -2.28 -16.79
CA LEU A 82 -29.64 -2.84 -15.47
C LEU A 82 -28.48 -3.62 -14.87
N ALA A 83 -27.72 -4.39 -15.67
CA ALA A 83 -26.51 -5.07 -15.23
C ALA A 83 -25.42 -4.06 -14.81
N GLY A 84 -25.21 -2.99 -15.59
CA GLY A 84 -24.30 -1.90 -15.23
C GLY A 84 -24.73 -1.16 -13.95
N LEU A 85 -26.04 -0.93 -13.77
CA LEU A 85 -26.58 -0.30 -12.57
C LEU A 85 -26.53 -1.24 -11.34
N LEU A 86 -26.70 -2.55 -11.54
CA LEU A 86 -26.50 -3.58 -10.52
C LEU A 86 -25.03 -3.68 -10.09
N LEU A 87 -24.07 -3.54 -11.02
CA LEU A 87 -22.64 -3.49 -10.70
C LEU A 87 -22.22 -2.18 -10.02
N LEU A 88 -22.93 -1.07 -10.26
CA LEU A 88 -22.70 0.20 -9.56
C LEU A 88 -23.38 0.23 -8.18
N ARG A 89 -24.49 -0.50 -7.98
CA ARG A 89 -25.21 -0.60 -6.69
C ARG A 89 -24.69 -1.71 -5.79
N ALA A 90 -24.27 -2.83 -6.36
CA ALA A 90 -23.41 -3.76 -5.67
C ALA A 90 -22.06 -3.07 -5.56
N GLY A 91 -21.79 -2.42 -4.43
CA GLY A 91 -20.46 -1.93 -4.09
C GLY A 91 -19.48 -3.10 -3.96
N ALA A 92 -19.23 -3.83 -5.05
CA ALA A 92 -18.08 -4.68 -5.23
C ALA A 92 -16.86 -3.77 -5.45
N GLY A 93 -16.66 -2.85 -4.51
CA GLY A 93 -15.32 -2.46 -4.16
C GLY A 93 -14.67 -3.75 -3.70
N LEU A 94 -13.80 -4.29 -4.55
CA LEU A 94 -12.78 -5.24 -4.13
C LEU A 94 -12.03 -4.53 -3.00
N SER A 95 -12.45 -4.76 -1.76
CA SER A 95 -11.73 -4.34 -0.59
C SER A 95 -10.49 -5.22 -0.53
N LEU A 96 -9.43 -4.82 -1.22
CA LEU A 96 -8.07 -5.21 -0.87
C LEU A 96 -7.72 -4.52 0.45
N SER A 97 -8.45 -4.81 1.53
CA SER A 97 -7.97 -4.51 2.86
C SER A 97 -6.81 -5.47 3.09
N ALA A 98 -5.60 -4.91 3.08
CA ALA A 98 -4.38 -5.68 3.29
C ALA A 98 -4.54 -6.45 4.61
N PRO A 99 -4.16 -7.73 4.66
CA PRO A 99 -4.38 -8.58 5.82
C PRO A 99 -3.35 -8.23 6.90
N LEU A 100 -3.23 -6.97 7.30
CA LEU A 100 -2.26 -6.50 8.27
C LEU A 100 -2.93 -6.35 9.63
N ASP A 101 -2.26 -6.82 10.69
CA ASP A 101 -2.75 -6.55 12.03
C ASP A 101 -2.74 -5.02 12.28
N PRO A 102 -3.82 -4.47 12.87
CA PRO A 102 -3.94 -3.00 13.04
C PRO A 102 -2.88 -2.45 13.99
N TYR A 103 -2.42 -3.26 14.95
CA TYR A 103 -1.44 -2.90 15.97
C TYR A 103 -0.18 -3.76 15.89
N GLU A 104 0.91 -3.23 16.44
CA GLU A 104 2.14 -3.97 16.69
C GLU A 104 1.94 -5.06 17.75
N VAL A 105 2.77 -6.11 17.68
CA VAL A 105 2.79 -7.16 18.70
C VAL A 105 3.20 -6.54 20.04
N THR A 106 2.50 -6.88 21.11
CA THR A 106 2.77 -6.32 22.44
C THR A 106 3.77 -7.14 23.24
N ASN A 107 4.36 -6.54 24.27
CA ASN A 107 5.20 -7.25 25.24
C ASN A 107 4.48 -8.45 25.85
N ARG A 108 3.18 -8.32 26.20
CA ARG A 108 2.40 -9.46 26.73
C ARG A 108 2.30 -10.61 25.75
N GLN A 109 1.93 -10.31 24.51
CA GLN A 109 1.78 -11.32 23.46
C GLN A 109 3.11 -12.04 23.20
N PHE A 110 4.21 -11.28 23.11
CA PHE A 110 5.52 -11.87 22.88
C PHE A 110 6.00 -12.72 24.06
N ARG A 111 5.70 -12.34 25.31
CA ARG A 111 6.00 -13.17 26.49
C ARG A 111 5.23 -14.50 26.47
N GLN A 112 3.97 -14.50 26.02
CA GLN A 112 3.19 -15.74 25.84
C GLN A 112 3.83 -16.67 24.80
N PHE A 113 4.32 -16.11 23.68
CA PHE A 113 5.07 -16.87 22.68
C PHE A 113 6.35 -17.50 23.26
N LEU A 114 7.15 -16.75 24.01
CA LEU A 114 8.37 -17.27 24.63
C LEU A 114 8.06 -18.39 25.65
N GLN A 115 7.00 -18.22 26.44
CA GLN A 115 6.55 -19.24 27.40
C GLN A 115 6.07 -20.50 26.69
N ALA A 116 5.33 -20.38 25.59
CA ALA A 116 4.76 -21.51 24.86
C ALA A 116 5.81 -22.30 24.07
N THR A 117 6.83 -21.63 23.54
CA THR A 117 7.85 -22.26 22.68
C THR A 117 9.10 -22.71 23.43
N GLY A 118 9.33 -22.17 24.63
CA GLY A 118 10.59 -22.38 25.35
C GLY A 118 11.81 -21.73 24.66
N LEU A 119 11.58 -20.88 23.64
CA LEU A 119 12.67 -20.19 22.96
C LEU A 119 13.38 -19.23 23.93
N ALA A 120 14.70 -19.41 24.04
CA ALA A 120 15.54 -18.52 24.82
C ALA A 120 15.89 -17.28 23.99
N MET A 121 15.53 -16.10 24.51
CA MET A 121 16.00 -14.82 24.00
C MET A 121 17.28 -14.40 24.75
N PRO A 122 18.29 -13.81 24.07
CA PRO A 122 19.45 -13.22 24.74
C PRO A 122 19.05 -12.21 25.83
N GLU A 123 19.87 -12.07 26.86
CA GLU A 123 19.54 -11.22 28.02
C GLU A 123 19.22 -9.78 27.61
N GLU A 124 20.02 -9.20 26.71
CA GLU A 124 19.83 -7.85 26.17
C GLU A 124 18.40 -7.65 25.65
N GLY A 125 17.89 -8.62 24.89
CA GLY A 125 16.51 -8.63 24.38
C GLY A 125 15.47 -8.74 25.48
N ARG A 126 15.75 -9.55 26.52
CA ARG A 126 14.83 -9.76 27.65
C ARG A 126 14.69 -8.54 28.54
N THR A 127 15.71 -7.68 28.65
CA THR A 127 15.65 -6.49 29.52
C THR A 127 14.51 -5.55 29.11
N ALA A 128 14.34 -5.31 27.80
CA ALA A 128 13.24 -4.50 27.27
C ALA A 128 11.87 -5.12 27.60
N LEU A 129 11.71 -6.42 27.41
CA LEU A 129 10.48 -7.16 27.71
C LEU A 129 10.13 -7.22 29.21
N ARG A 130 11.15 -7.24 30.08
CA ARG A 130 10.99 -7.27 31.55
C ARG A 130 10.60 -5.90 32.11
N GLY A 131 11.14 -4.82 31.55
CA GLY A 131 10.87 -3.45 32.00
C GLY A 131 9.71 -2.76 31.28
N GLY A 132 9.29 -3.24 30.11
CA GLY A 132 8.22 -2.63 29.29
C GLY A 132 6.81 -2.99 29.76
N ALA A 133 5.86 -2.06 29.60
CA ALA A 133 4.47 -2.31 29.95
C ALA A 133 3.85 -3.33 28.99
N ASP A 134 2.86 -4.08 29.47
CA ASP A 134 2.26 -5.20 28.75
C ASP A 134 1.63 -4.87 27.40
N GLU A 135 1.06 -3.66 27.29
CA GLU A 135 0.36 -3.18 26.09
C GLU A 135 1.27 -2.39 25.15
N ASP A 136 2.49 -2.08 25.58
CA ASP A 136 3.47 -1.44 24.72
C ASP A 136 3.91 -2.42 23.63
N PRO A 137 4.22 -1.92 22.42
CA PRO A 137 4.87 -2.73 21.39
C PRO A 137 6.11 -3.41 21.92
N VAL A 138 6.29 -4.66 21.54
CA VAL A 138 7.56 -5.33 21.75
C VAL A 138 8.65 -4.67 20.90
N VAL A 139 9.77 -4.39 21.55
CA VAL A 139 10.99 -3.86 20.93
C VAL A 139 12.19 -4.71 21.30
N ASN A 140 13.35 -4.40 20.73
CA ASN A 140 14.58 -5.15 20.93
C ASN A 140 14.49 -6.61 20.48
N VAL A 141 13.72 -6.85 19.41
CA VAL A 141 13.55 -8.16 18.77
C VAL A 141 14.23 -8.19 17.41
N SER A 142 14.81 -9.33 17.06
CA SER A 142 15.42 -9.52 15.75
C SER A 142 14.37 -9.90 14.72
N TRP A 143 14.71 -9.80 13.43
CA TRP A 143 13.81 -10.24 12.37
C TRP A 143 13.47 -11.73 12.51
N ASN A 144 14.46 -12.57 12.84
CA ASN A 144 14.25 -14.01 13.03
C ASN A 144 13.23 -14.32 14.15
N GLU A 145 13.25 -13.55 15.24
CA GLU A 145 12.29 -13.69 16.34
C GLU A 145 10.90 -13.22 15.96
N ALA A 146 10.82 -12.09 15.24
CA ALA A 146 9.58 -11.54 14.73
C ALA A 146 8.89 -12.52 13.75
N ASP A 147 9.66 -13.10 12.83
CA ASP A 147 9.20 -14.14 11.89
C ASP A 147 8.76 -15.42 12.61
N ALA A 148 9.54 -15.88 13.60
CA ALA A 148 9.18 -17.03 14.43
C ALA A 148 7.87 -16.81 15.21
N TYR A 149 7.68 -15.63 15.80
CA TYR A 149 6.43 -15.25 16.46
C TYR A 149 5.27 -15.28 15.48
N CYS A 150 5.38 -14.62 14.32
CA CYS A 150 4.27 -14.56 13.39
C CYS A 150 3.89 -15.96 12.89
N ARG A 151 4.87 -16.84 12.61
CA ARG A 151 4.61 -18.24 12.26
C ARG A 151 3.90 -19.00 13.37
N TRP A 152 4.36 -18.86 14.62
CA TRP A 152 3.70 -19.47 15.78
C TRP A 152 2.26 -19.00 15.93
N ALA A 153 1.99 -17.71 15.66
CA ALA A 153 0.65 -17.14 15.67
C ALA A 153 -0.21 -17.52 14.45
N GLY A 154 0.28 -18.40 13.55
CA GLY A 154 -0.42 -18.76 12.32
C GLY A 154 -0.53 -17.59 11.34
N LYS A 155 0.51 -16.76 11.26
CA LYS A 155 0.64 -15.52 10.47
C LYS A 155 2.02 -15.47 9.79
N ARG A 156 2.35 -14.33 9.19
CA ARG A 156 3.69 -14.00 8.65
C ARG A 156 4.04 -12.54 8.90
N LEU A 157 5.29 -12.16 8.65
CA LEU A 157 5.62 -10.73 8.53
C LEU A 157 5.01 -10.15 7.23
N PRO A 158 4.62 -8.87 7.24
CA PRO A 158 4.15 -8.20 6.03
C PRO A 158 5.27 -7.91 5.05
N THR A 159 4.95 -7.78 3.77
CA THR A 159 5.86 -7.16 2.82
C THR A 159 5.87 -5.63 2.99
N LYS A 160 6.92 -4.97 2.51
CA LYS A 160 7.00 -3.52 2.40
C LYS A 160 5.76 -2.95 1.70
N GLU A 161 5.35 -3.57 0.59
CA GLU A 161 4.23 -3.10 -0.23
C GLU A 161 2.91 -3.15 0.53
N GLU A 162 2.67 -4.24 1.26
CA GLU A 162 1.49 -4.38 2.13
C GLU A 162 1.49 -3.32 3.24
N TRP A 163 2.63 -3.13 3.90
CA TRP A 163 2.76 -2.15 4.98
C TRP A 163 2.53 -0.72 4.47
N GLN A 164 3.16 -0.35 3.34
CA GLN A 164 3.00 0.97 2.73
C GLN A 164 1.58 1.20 2.23
N ALA A 165 0.90 0.19 1.70
CA ALA A 165 -0.49 0.32 1.27
C ALA A 165 -1.40 0.71 2.45
N VAL A 166 -1.32 -0.01 3.58
CA VAL A 166 -2.10 0.31 4.81
C VAL A 166 -1.72 1.68 5.37
N CYS A 167 -0.44 2.04 5.28
CA CYS A 167 0.04 3.35 5.72
C CYS A 167 -0.59 4.49 4.93
N HIS A 168 -0.55 4.44 3.59
CA HIS A 168 -1.09 5.49 2.73
C HIS A 168 -2.62 5.60 2.82
N LEU A 169 -3.30 4.53 3.20
CA LEU A 169 -4.73 4.54 3.51
C LEU A 169 -5.05 5.14 4.89
N GLY A 170 -4.05 5.48 5.70
CA GLY A 170 -4.24 5.99 7.06
C GLY A 170 -4.78 4.94 8.04
N GLN A 171 -4.60 3.65 7.73
CA GLN A 171 -5.18 2.54 8.49
C GLN A 171 -4.21 1.92 9.51
N LEU A 172 -2.94 2.38 9.53
CA LEU A 172 -1.97 1.92 10.52
C LEU A 172 -2.22 2.56 11.88
N GLN A 173 -2.57 1.75 12.87
CA GLN A 173 -2.71 2.19 14.26
C GLN A 173 -1.43 1.89 15.03
N LYS A 174 -0.43 2.76 14.91
CA LYS A 174 0.86 2.59 15.60
C LYS A 174 0.79 3.00 17.07
N ARG A 175 1.11 2.06 17.97
CA ARG A 175 1.22 2.28 19.43
C ARG A 175 2.59 2.79 19.87
N GLY A 176 3.64 2.55 19.08
CA GLY A 176 4.98 3.05 19.35
C GLY A 176 5.54 3.91 18.23
N ASP A 177 6.54 4.73 18.55
CA ASP A 177 7.38 5.39 17.55
C ASP A 177 8.55 4.46 17.18
N ILE A 178 8.20 3.33 16.54
CA ILE A 178 9.12 2.22 16.28
C ILE A 178 9.17 1.86 14.80
N TRP A 179 10.30 1.29 14.39
CA TRP A 179 10.50 0.63 13.11
C TRP A 179 10.00 -0.81 13.19
N GLU A 180 9.35 -1.25 12.12
CA GLU A 180 8.74 -2.57 12.06
C GLU A 180 9.38 -3.45 11.00
N TRP A 181 9.76 -4.67 11.39
CA TRP A 181 10.29 -5.67 10.47
C TRP A 181 9.29 -6.04 9.37
N THR A 182 9.79 -6.14 8.14
CA THR A 182 9.05 -6.66 6.98
C THR A 182 9.69 -7.94 6.43
N ALA A 183 8.93 -8.75 5.71
CA ALA A 183 9.40 -9.93 5.01
C ALA A 183 10.21 -9.61 3.75
N THR A 184 10.14 -8.38 3.23
CA THR A 184 10.77 -8.00 1.96
C THR A 184 12.30 -8.08 2.08
N PRO A 185 12.95 -8.94 1.27
CA PRO A 185 14.40 -9.01 1.23
C PRO A 185 14.97 -7.77 0.54
N VAL A 186 16.16 -7.36 0.96
CA VAL A 186 17.01 -6.45 0.21
C VAL A 186 17.87 -7.27 -0.74
N SER A 187 18.16 -6.74 -1.92
CA SER A 187 19.18 -7.30 -2.82
C SER A 187 20.58 -7.07 -2.25
N ASP A 188 20.90 -7.81 -1.18
CA ASP A 188 22.16 -7.75 -0.44
C ASP A 188 22.67 -9.18 -0.16
N PRO A 189 23.98 -9.46 -0.31
CA PRO A 189 24.54 -10.80 -0.08
C PRO A 189 24.36 -11.33 1.36
N ALA A 190 24.24 -10.45 2.35
CA ALA A 190 24.02 -10.82 3.75
C ALA A 190 22.54 -10.97 4.11
N GLY A 191 21.62 -10.86 3.15
CA GLY A 191 20.21 -11.15 3.35
C GLY A 191 19.49 -10.13 4.24
N TRP A 192 19.86 -8.86 4.12
CA TRP A 192 19.27 -7.75 4.88
C TRP A 192 17.75 -7.66 4.68
N LYS A 193 17.08 -7.11 5.69
CA LYS A 193 15.62 -6.97 5.73
C LYS A 193 15.23 -5.51 5.87
N LEU A 194 14.15 -5.14 5.21
CA LEU A 194 13.58 -3.79 5.27
C LEU A 194 12.74 -3.60 6.53
N LEU A 195 12.78 -2.39 7.05
CA LEU A 195 11.90 -1.94 8.12
C LEU A 195 11.10 -0.72 7.68
N CYS A 196 9.89 -0.62 8.20
CA CYS A 196 8.98 0.48 7.93
C CYS A 196 8.58 1.25 9.19
N GLY A 197 8.39 2.56 9.07
CA GLY A 197 8.06 3.47 10.16
C GLY A 197 8.90 4.75 10.11
N PRO A 198 8.98 5.52 11.21
CA PRO A 198 8.32 5.31 12.49
C PRO A 198 6.88 5.90 12.45
N ARG A 199 6.32 6.42 13.55
CA ARG A 199 4.91 6.87 13.54
C ARG A 199 4.72 8.10 12.65
N GLY A 200 3.64 8.12 11.87
CA GLY A 200 3.27 9.26 11.04
C GLY A 200 4.03 9.33 9.70
N THR A 201 4.84 8.31 9.38
CA THR A 201 5.53 8.19 8.10
C THR A 201 5.13 6.88 7.41
N CYS A 202 5.21 6.88 6.07
CA CYS A 202 5.14 5.66 5.25
C CYS A 202 6.52 5.24 4.73
N ASP A 203 7.57 5.57 5.48
CA ASP A 203 8.96 5.30 5.11
C ASP A 203 9.33 3.85 5.37
N CYS A 204 10.02 3.24 4.41
CA CYS A 204 10.54 1.88 4.47
C CYS A 204 11.98 1.83 3.94
N SER A 205 12.76 2.89 4.14
CA SER A 205 14.13 3.02 3.64
C SER A 205 15.17 2.32 4.50
N HIS A 206 14.83 1.98 5.75
CA HIS A 206 15.75 1.38 6.71
C HIS A 206 15.96 -0.11 6.43
N GLN A 207 17.21 -0.55 6.57
CA GLN A 207 17.62 -1.93 6.31
C GLN A 207 18.58 -2.39 7.38
N TYR A 208 18.41 -3.62 7.84
CA TYR A 208 19.29 -4.19 8.87
C TYR A 208 19.50 -5.68 8.67
N HIS A 209 20.61 -6.17 9.22
CA HIS A 209 20.88 -7.59 9.33
C HIS A 209 19.80 -8.28 10.21
N PRO A 210 19.29 -9.47 9.82
CA PRO A 210 18.12 -10.10 10.46
C PRO A 210 18.35 -10.57 11.91
N THR A 211 19.60 -10.62 12.37
CA THR A 211 19.95 -10.95 13.76
C THR A 211 20.07 -9.73 14.67
N TRP A 212 20.13 -8.51 14.12
CA TRP A 212 20.34 -7.30 14.90
C TRP A 212 19.08 -6.88 15.65
N ARG A 213 19.26 -6.34 16.86
CA ARG A 213 18.20 -5.90 17.77
C ARG A 213 18.51 -4.48 18.27
N ASN A 214 17.48 -3.70 18.61
CA ASN A 214 17.61 -2.49 19.43
C ASN A 214 16.23 -2.03 19.93
N MET A 215 16.21 -1.02 20.82
CA MET A 215 15.01 -0.50 21.48
C MET A 215 13.99 0.20 20.56
N VAL A 216 14.27 0.34 19.26
CA VAL A 216 13.36 0.97 18.28
C VAL A 216 12.87 0.00 17.20
N LYS A 217 13.20 -1.30 17.31
CA LYS A 217 12.82 -2.34 16.36
C LYS A 217 11.78 -3.27 16.97
N GLY A 218 10.57 -3.23 16.43
CA GLY A 218 9.47 -4.14 16.72
C GLY A 218 8.87 -4.70 15.44
N PHE A 219 7.62 -5.13 15.48
CA PHE A 219 6.94 -5.70 14.31
C PHE A 219 5.43 -5.81 14.52
N ARG A 220 4.73 -6.05 13.41
CA ARG A 220 3.37 -6.54 13.37
C ARG A 220 3.30 -7.74 12.42
N CYS A 221 2.22 -8.52 12.52
CA CYS A 221 2.01 -9.63 11.62
C CYS A 221 0.98 -9.29 10.54
N ALA A 222 1.00 -10.10 9.48
CA ALA A 222 0.01 -10.15 8.43
C ALA A 222 -0.64 -11.55 8.38
N GLY A 223 -1.92 -11.61 8.05
CA GLY A 223 -2.69 -12.83 7.86
C GLY A 223 -2.12 -13.75 6.78
N THR A 224 -2.54 -15.01 6.82
CA THR A 224 -1.98 -16.13 6.06
C THR A 224 -2.45 -16.26 4.62
N LEU A 225 -3.18 -15.30 4.05
CA LEU A 225 -3.48 -15.36 2.62
C LEU A 225 -2.28 -14.80 1.85
N PRO A 226 -1.51 -15.64 1.13
CA PRO A 226 -0.64 -15.11 0.09
C PRO A 226 -1.54 -14.55 -1.01
N VAL A 227 -1.30 -13.29 -1.39
CA VAL A 227 -1.93 -12.66 -2.56
C VAL A 227 -1.73 -13.51 -3.84
N ALA A 228 -0.76 -14.44 -3.82
CA ALA A 228 -0.45 -15.38 -4.90
C ALA A 228 -1.38 -16.61 -5.04
N ARG A 229 -2.41 -16.81 -4.20
CA ARG A 229 -3.39 -17.93 -4.36
C ARG A 229 -4.80 -17.49 -4.79
N LEU A 230 -4.98 -16.23 -5.17
CA LEU A 230 -6.27 -15.65 -5.56
C LEU A 230 -6.27 -15.05 -6.97
N LEU A 231 -5.54 -15.65 -7.91
CA LEU A 231 -5.75 -15.49 -9.35
C LEU A 231 -5.75 -16.89 -10.00
N PRO A 232 -6.60 -17.10 -11.02
CA PRO A 232 -7.35 -18.35 -11.26
C PRO A 232 -6.51 -19.56 -11.65
#